data_AF-A0A522DIU9-F1
#
_entry.id   AF-A0A522DIU9-F1
#
_cell.length_a   1.000
_cell.length_b   1.000
_cell.length_c   1.000
_cell.angle_alpha   90.00
_cell.angle_beta   90.00
_cell.angle_gamma   90.00
#
_symmetry.space_group_name_H-M   'P 1'
#
loop_
_entity.id
_entity.type
_entity.pdbx_description
1 polymer ?
#
loop_
_entity_poly.entity_id
_entity_poly.type
_entity_poly.pdbx_seq_one_letter_code
_entity_poly.pdbx_strand_id
1 'polypeptide(L)'
;MIHKPFSEACENNKAPILQEIRKFFGANATIWEIGSGTGQHACYFAEHLPHITWQPTDRSENIPGIRLWCDDACLSNLMAPIILDVTDAVWPHHAIDAVFTANTLHIMSWYEVEVFFSQTAEK
;
A
#
# COMPACT_ATOMS: atom_id res chain seq x y z
N MET A 1 -23.59 2.59 7.16
CA MET A 1 -22.68 3.44 6.39
C MET A 1 -21.28 3.22 6.96
N ILE A 2 -20.29 2.98 6.10
CA ILE A 2 -18.89 2.87 6.53
C ILE A 2 -18.33 4.30 6.54
N HIS A 3 -17.64 4.69 7.61
CA HIS A 3 -16.95 5.98 7.68
C HIS A 3 -15.57 5.88 7.06
N LYS A 4 -15.13 6.94 6.37
CA LYS A 4 -13.78 7.05 5.82
C LYS A 4 -12.76 6.95 6.97
N PRO A 5 -11.90 5.91 7.00
CA PRO A 5 -11.03 5.65 8.15
C PRO A 5 -9.93 6.71 8.24
N PHE A 6 -9.38 6.91 9.44
CA PHE A 6 -8.30 7.88 9.64
C PHE A 6 -7.26 7.33 10.62
N SER A 7 -5.99 7.58 10.33
CA SER A 7 -4.82 7.19 11.12
C SER A 7 -3.93 8.41 11.32
N GLU A 8 -3.83 8.86 12.58
CA GLU A 8 -2.91 9.93 12.97
C GLU A 8 -1.44 9.51 12.77
N ALA A 9 -1.13 8.22 12.95
CA ALA A 9 0.21 7.71 12.69
C ALA A 9 0.62 7.90 11.22
N CYS A 10 -0.33 7.74 10.28
CA CYS A 10 -0.11 8.02 8.87
C CYS A 10 0.18 9.51 8.63
N GLU A 11 -0.58 10.42 9.25
CA GLU A 11 -0.33 11.86 9.12
C GLU A 11 1.07 12.24 9.62
N ASN A 12 1.50 11.64 10.73
CA ASN A 12 2.79 11.92 11.34
C ASN A 12 3.99 11.45 10.48
N ASN A 13 3.85 10.33 9.76
CA ASN A 13 4.97 9.69 9.08
C ASN A 13 4.93 9.75 7.53
N LYS A 14 3.82 10.14 6.89
CA LYS A 14 3.72 10.17 5.41
C LYS A 14 4.77 11.07 4.76
N ALA A 15 5.01 12.26 5.31
CA ALA A 15 5.98 13.20 4.75
C ALA A 15 7.44 12.70 4.83
N PRO A 16 7.98 12.26 5.99
CA PRO A 16 9.34 11.72 6.05
C PRO A 16 9.50 10.43 5.24
N ILE A 17 8.49 9.55 5.19
CA ILE A 17 8.55 8.33 4.37
C ILE A 17 8.63 8.68 2.88
N LEU A 18 7.82 9.63 2.40
CA LEU A 18 7.87 10.07 1.01
C LEU A 18 9.26 10.59 0.61
N GLN A 19 9.96 11.30 1.51
CA GLN A 19 11.32 11.78 1.25
C GLN A 19 12.30 10.64 0.98
N GLU A 20 12.14 9.50 1.63
CA GLU A 20 12.95 8.31 1.39
C GLU A 20 12.54 7.61 0.09
N ILE A 21 11.25 7.39 -0.14
CA ILE A 21 10.74 6.72 -1.36
C ILE A 21 11.24 7.42 -2.63
N ARG A 22 11.25 8.77 -2.65
CA ARG A 22 11.72 9.57 -3.80
C ARG A 22 13.15 9.25 -4.26
N LYS A 23 13.99 8.71 -3.38
CA LYS A 23 15.40 8.41 -3.69
C LYS A 23 15.56 7.15 -4.54
N PHE A 24 14.56 6.27 -4.55
CA PHE A 24 14.66 4.94 -5.18
C PHE A 24 14.05 4.90 -6.59
N PHE A 25 13.04 5.74 -6.89
CA PHE A 25 12.27 5.63 -8.13
C PHE A 25 12.44 6.84 -9.06
N GLY A 26 13.45 6.77 -9.93
CA GLY A 26 13.74 7.77 -10.97
C GLY A 26 13.00 7.56 -12.31
N ALA A 27 12.27 6.46 -12.46
CA ALA A 27 11.53 6.10 -13.67
C ALA A 27 10.13 5.53 -13.29
N ASN A 28 9.29 5.29 -14.30
CA ASN A 28 7.98 4.69 -14.09
C ASN A 28 8.14 3.30 -13.45
N ALA A 29 7.33 3.04 -12.44
CA ALA A 29 7.31 1.76 -11.71
C ALA A 29 5.92 1.51 -11.15
N THR A 30 5.63 0.24 -10.86
CA THR A 30 4.43 -0.21 -10.16
C THR A 30 4.81 -0.63 -8.75
N ILE A 31 4.30 0.10 -7.76
CA ILE A 31 4.54 -0.18 -6.33
C ILE A 31 3.28 -0.78 -5.72
N TRP A 32 3.46 -1.91 -5.04
CA TRP A 32 2.41 -2.57 -4.27
C TRP A 32 2.53 -2.19 -2.80
N GLU A 33 1.49 -1.57 -2.25
CA GLU A 33 1.40 -1.28 -0.82
C GLU A 33 0.70 -2.43 -0.11
N ILE A 34 1.45 -3.16 0.72
CA ILE A 34 0.94 -4.28 1.50
C ILE A 34 0.52 -3.79 2.87
N GLY A 35 -0.76 -3.96 3.21
CA GLY A 35 -1.34 -3.46 4.45
C GLY A 35 -1.57 -1.95 4.42
N SER A 36 -2.33 -1.49 3.43
CA SER A 36 -2.65 -0.05 3.23
C SER A 36 -3.45 0.57 4.38
N GLY A 37 -4.06 -0.24 5.24
CA GLY A 37 -4.84 0.13 6.41
C GLY A 37 -5.97 1.08 6.06
N THR A 38 -5.73 2.37 6.29
CA THR A 38 -6.72 3.43 6.00
C THR A 38 -6.72 3.88 4.54
N GLY A 39 -5.65 3.63 3.79
CA GLY A 39 -5.46 4.13 2.41
C GLY A 39 -4.87 5.55 2.31
N GLN A 40 -4.57 6.20 3.44
CA GLN A 40 -3.99 7.56 3.45
C GLN A 40 -2.59 7.61 2.83
N HIS A 41 -1.74 6.63 3.11
CA HIS A 41 -0.39 6.54 2.52
C HIS A 41 -0.49 6.38 1.00
N ALA A 42 -1.30 5.43 0.52
CA ALA A 42 -1.56 5.26 -0.90
C ALA A 42 -1.93 6.55 -1.62
N CYS A 43 -2.92 7.28 -1.10
CA CYS A 43 -3.36 8.55 -1.70
C CYS A 43 -2.24 9.60 -1.68
N TYR A 44 -1.58 9.75 -0.54
CA TYR A 44 -0.53 10.75 -0.38
C TYR A 44 0.67 10.47 -1.29
N PHE A 45 1.11 9.22 -1.39
CA PHE A 45 2.24 8.85 -2.24
C PHE A 45 1.90 8.95 -3.72
N ALA A 46 0.72 8.47 -4.14
CA ALA A 46 0.28 8.59 -5.53
C ALA A 46 0.18 10.06 -5.99
N GLU A 47 -0.35 10.95 -5.14
CA GLU A 47 -0.43 12.40 -5.42
C GLU A 47 0.96 13.02 -5.66
N HIS A 48 1.96 12.56 -4.91
CA HIS A 48 3.30 13.14 -4.92
C HIS A 48 4.30 12.43 -5.86
N LEU A 49 3.92 11.26 -6.39
CA LEU A 49 4.71 10.43 -7.30
C LEU A 49 3.88 10.09 -8.55
N PRO A 50 3.53 11.08 -9.40
CA PRO A 50 2.59 10.88 -10.51
C PRO A 50 3.09 9.91 -11.60
N HIS A 51 4.39 9.62 -11.64
CA HIS A 51 5.01 8.64 -12.53
C HIS A 51 4.97 7.20 -12.01
N ILE A 52 4.53 7.01 -10.76
CA ILE A 52 4.44 5.71 -10.11
C ILE A 52 2.99 5.25 -10.11
N THR A 53 2.74 4.04 -10.62
CA THR A 53 1.47 3.34 -10.44
C THR A 53 1.45 2.77 -9.03
N TRP A 54 0.52 3.24 -8.20
CA TRP A 54 0.38 2.80 -6.81
C TRP A 54 -0.78 1.83 -6.66
N GLN A 55 -0.50 0.61 -6.20
CA GLN A 55 -1.49 -0.45 -5.99
C GLN A 55 -1.68 -0.69 -4.48
N PRO A 56 -2.77 -0.18 -3.88
CA PRO A 56 -3.11 -0.47 -2.49
C PRO A 56 -3.60 -1.91 -2.37
N THR A 57 -3.14 -2.60 -1.34
CA THR A 57 -3.63 -3.94 -0.99
C THR A 57 -3.80 -4.08 0.51
N ASP A 58 -4.82 -4.85 0.91
CA ASP A 58 -5.08 -5.17 2.30
C ASP A 58 -6.05 -6.35 2.41
N ARG A 59 -6.32 -6.80 3.63
CA ARG A 59 -7.37 -7.77 3.92
C ARG A 59 -8.75 -7.19 3.60
N SER A 60 -9.68 -8.10 3.34
CA SER A 60 -11.04 -7.79 2.86
C SER A 60 -11.79 -6.75 3.70
N GLU A 61 -11.56 -6.73 5.02
CA GLU A 61 -12.17 -5.83 5.98
C GLU A 61 -11.77 -4.36 5.79
N ASN A 62 -10.57 -4.10 5.29
CA ASN A 62 -10.04 -2.75 5.12
C ASN A 62 -10.36 -2.15 3.73
N ILE A 63 -10.63 -2.99 2.73
CA ILE A 63 -10.88 -2.56 1.35
C ILE A 63 -11.98 -1.50 1.21
N PRO A 64 -13.15 -1.60 1.87
CA PRO A 64 -14.18 -0.56 1.75
C PRO A 64 -13.70 0.81 2.25
N GLY A 65 -12.90 0.83 3.32
CA GLY A 65 -12.35 2.07 3.89
C GLY A 65 -11.30 2.70 2.98
N ILE A 66 -10.40 1.88 2.42
CA ILE A 66 -9.38 2.32 1.46
C ILE A 66 -10.04 2.89 0.21
N ARG A 67 -11.12 2.25 -0.29
CA ARG A 67 -11.83 2.73 -1.48
C ARG A 67 -12.42 4.13 -1.30
N LEU A 68 -12.95 4.46 -0.12
CA LEU A 68 -13.40 5.84 0.17
C LEU A 68 -12.28 6.87 0.06
N TRP A 69 -11.04 6.49 0.38
CA TRP A 69 -9.88 7.35 0.16
C TRP A 69 -9.50 7.47 -1.31
N CYS A 70 -9.42 6.35 -2.02
CA CYS A 70 -9.07 6.33 -3.45
C CYS A 70 -10.08 7.11 -4.31
N ASP A 71 -11.38 6.91 -4.07
CA ASP A 71 -12.46 7.53 -4.84
C ASP A 71 -12.46 9.06 -4.67
N ASP A 72 -12.22 9.55 -3.44
CA ASP A 72 -12.11 10.99 -3.16
C ASP A 72 -10.84 11.61 -3.77
N ALA A 73 -9.73 10.87 -3.78
CA ALA A 73 -8.47 11.36 -4.35
C ALA A 73 -8.53 11.45 -5.89
N CYS A 74 -9.24 10.51 -6.54
CA CYS A 74 -9.50 10.52 -7.99
C CYS A 74 -8.22 10.67 -8.85
N LEU A 75 -7.14 9.99 -8.46
CA LEU A 75 -5.83 10.05 -9.12
C LEU A 75 -5.70 8.95 -10.18
N SER A 76 -5.18 9.28 -11.37
CA SER A 76 -5.06 8.32 -12.48
C SER A 76 -4.00 7.23 -12.26
N ASN A 77 -3.03 7.48 -11.37
CA ASN A 77 -1.96 6.55 -11.02
C ASN A 77 -2.21 5.82 -9.70
N LEU A 78 -3.36 6.05 -9.04
CA LEU A 78 -3.79 5.32 -7.86
C LEU A 78 -4.79 4.24 -8.27
N MET A 79 -4.39 2.98 -8.15
CA MET A 79 -5.23 1.86 -8.55
C MET A 79 -6.33 1.58 -7.51
N ALA A 80 -7.39 0.93 -7.98
CA ALA A 80 -8.41 0.38 -7.11
C ALA A 80 -7.80 -0.62 -6.10
N PRO A 81 -8.13 -0.54 -4.79
CA PRO A 81 -7.56 -1.45 -3.81
C PRO A 81 -7.95 -2.91 -4.09
N ILE A 82 -7.00 -3.82 -3.89
CA ILE A 82 -7.14 -5.27 -4.12
C ILE A 82 -7.06 -6.02 -2.79
N ILE A 83 -7.89 -7.06 -2.64
CA ILE A 83 -7.82 -7.97 -1.48
C ILE A 83 -6.53 -8.78 -1.58
N LEU A 84 -5.73 -8.74 -0.52
CA LEU A 84 -4.55 -9.58 -0.36
C LEU A 84 -4.33 -9.87 1.12
N ASP A 85 -4.32 -11.14 1.48
CA ASP A 85 -3.69 -11.59 2.71
C ASP A 85 -2.23 -11.99 2.40
N VAL A 86 -1.30 -11.59 3.26
CA VAL A 86 0.12 -11.94 3.07
C VAL A 86 0.35 -13.46 3.00
N THR A 87 -0.52 -14.22 3.66
CA THR A 87 -0.52 -15.69 3.71
C THR A 87 -1.21 -16.36 2.53
N ASP A 88 -1.79 -15.58 1.59
CA ASP A 88 -2.36 -16.12 0.36
C ASP A 88 -1.29 -16.88 -0.42
N ALA A 89 -1.62 -18.10 -0.82
CA ALA A 89 -0.69 -18.97 -1.55
C ALA A 89 -0.23 -18.36 -2.89
N VAL A 90 -1.09 -17.54 -3.50
CA VAL A 90 -0.82 -16.85 -4.77
C VAL A 90 -1.26 -15.40 -4.63
N TRP A 91 -0.30 -14.48 -4.70
CA TRP A 91 -0.60 -13.06 -4.78
C TRP A 91 -1.18 -12.74 -6.17
N PRO A 92 -2.19 -11.87 -6.29
CA PRO A 92 -2.74 -11.48 -7.58
C PRO A 92 -1.64 -10.77 -8.38
N HIS A 93 -1.03 -11.45 -9.35
CA HIS A 93 0.17 -10.95 -10.00
C HIS A 93 -0.14 -9.93 -11.11
N HIS A 94 0.45 -8.74 -10.98
CA HIS A 94 0.84 -7.85 -12.07
C HIS A 94 2.37 -7.60 -11.98
N ALA A 95 2.98 -6.93 -12.96
CA ALA A 95 4.40 -6.57 -12.87
C ALA A 95 4.62 -5.69 -11.62
N ILE A 96 5.27 -6.23 -10.58
CA ILE A 96 5.59 -5.54 -9.33
C ILE A 96 7.04 -5.11 -9.43
N ASP A 97 7.30 -3.82 -9.47
CA ASP A 97 8.67 -3.30 -9.49
C ASP A 97 9.20 -3.10 -8.06
N ALA A 98 8.32 -2.84 -7.10
CA ALA A 98 8.66 -2.80 -5.69
C ALA A 98 7.45 -3.01 -4.76
N VAL A 99 7.76 -3.35 -3.51
CA VAL A 99 6.80 -3.49 -2.41
C VAL A 99 7.06 -2.41 -1.37
N PHE A 100 5.98 -1.76 -0.92
CA PHE A 100 5.97 -0.82 0.19
C PHE A 100 5.10 -1.37 1.32
N THR A 101 5.53 -1.17 2.57
CA THR A 101 4.70 -1.45 3.73
C THR A 101 5.13 -0.55 4.89
N ALA A 102 4.17 -0.03 5.66
CA ALA A 102 4.43 0.80 6.83
C ALA A 102 3.45 0.47 7.94
N ASN A 103 3.94 0.44 9.18
CA ASN A 103 3.13 0.20 10.37
C ASN A 103 2.37 -1.15 10.38
N THR A 104 2.85 -2.16 9.65
CA THR A 104 2.23 -3.49 9.48
C THR A 104 3.02 -4.59 10.18
N LEU A 105 4.32 -4.71 9.92
CA LEU A 105 5.14 -5.84 10.38
C LEU A 105 5.17 -5.99 11.92
N HIS A 106 4.99 -4.90 12.66
CA HIS A 106 5.00 -4.92 14.13
C HIS A 106 3.68 -5.40 14.78
N ILE A 107 2.59 -5.48 14.00
CA ILE A 107 1.29 -6.01 14.44
C ILE A 107 1.00 -7.40 13.86
N MET A 108 1.78 -7.83 12.86
CA MET A 108 1.74 -9.18 12.30
C MET A 108 2.31 -10.20 13.29
N SER A 109 1.78 -11.42 13.24
CA SER A 109 2.43 -12.57 13.88
C SER A 109 3.79 -12.83 13.23
N TRP A 110 4.69 -13.49 13.97
CA TRP A 110 6.01 -13.84 13.45
C TRP A 110 5.93 -14.67 12.16
N TYR A 111 5.00 -15.63 12.11
CA TYR A 111 4.73 -16.43 10.92
C TYR A 111 4.36 -15.57 9.71
N GLU A 112 3.47 -14.58 9.87
CA GLU A 112 3.09 -13.67 8.78
C GLU A 112 4.27 -12.82 8.30
N VAL A 113 5.18 -12.42 9.19
CA VAL A 113 6.41 -11.71 8.82
C VAL A 113 7.35 -12.60 8.00
N GLU A 114 7.53 -13.87 8.38
CA GLU A 114 8.34 -14.84 7.62
C GLU A 114 7.75 -15.08 6.23
N VAL A 115 6.43 -15.22 6.13
CA VAL A 115 5.73 -15.37 4.86
C VAL A 115 5.84 -14.10 4.02
N PHE A 116 5.71 -12.91 4.60
CA PHE A 116 5.89 -11.62 3.91
C PHE A 116 7.23 -11.55 3.19
N PHE A 117 8.34 -11.83 3.90
CA PHE A 117 9.67 -11.76 3.31
C PHE A 117 9.90 -12.87 2.28
N SER A 118 9.31 -14.05 2.48
CA SER A 118 9.39 -15.14 1.50
C SER A 118 8.65 -14.79 0.21
N GLN A 119 7.42 -14.27 0.31
CA GLN A 119 6.61 -13.88 -0.85
C GLN A 119 7.21 -12.72 -1.65
N THR A 120 7.79 -11.74 -0.96
CA THR A 120 8.37 -10.54 -1.60
C THR A 120 9.71 -10.81 -2.27
N ALA A 121 10.49 -11.79 -1.80
CA ALA A 121 11.75 -12.18 -2.43
C ALA A 121 11.55 -12.92 -3.78
N GLU A 122 10.36 -13.44 -4.03
CA GLU A 122 9.99 -14.13 -5.27
C GLU A 122 9.40 -13.20 -6.34
N LYS A 123 9.36 -11.88 -6.09
CA LYS A 123 8.78 -10.89 -7.01
C LYS A 123 9.85 -10.17 -7.81
#